data_AF-A0A820LR53-F1
#
_entry.id   AF-A0A820LR53-F1
#
_cell.length_a   1.000
_cell.length_b   1.000
_cell.length_c   1.000
_cell.angle_alpha   90.00
_cell.angle_beta   90.00
_cell.angle_gamma   90.00
#
_symmetry.space_group_name_H-M   'P 1'
#
loop_
_entity.id
_entity.type
_entity.pdbx_description
1 polymer ?
#
loop_
_entity_poly.entity_id
_entity_poly.type
_entity_poly.pdbx_seq_one_letter_code
_entity_poly.pdbx_strand_id
1 'polypeptide(L)'
;MVGKNPGENIVKKPWKMHYVGRSTAMHRLKVGHFTQTKRWEILGLPIVSKPYDLLSPVPVLLFRQPANVLNATEWPYEIINEQFFHLIHDAKRFNDGHLDNLLIASSEGINWLYFNKDLREWIIKNIGDGPR
;
A
#
# COMPACT_ATOMS: atom_id res chain seq x y z
N MET A 1 8.88 7.08 0.05
CA MET A 1 9.99 7.43 0.96
C MET A 1 9.48 7.40 2.39
N VAL A 2 10.36 7.16 3.37
CA VAL A 2 10.08 7.31 4.81
C VAL A 2 11.07 8.32 5.41
N GLY A 3 10.64 9.07 6.42
CA GLY A 3 11.44 10.16 6.99
C GLY A 3 11.97 9.84 8.39
N LYS A 4 13.21 10.25 8.68
CA LYS A 4 13.79 10.24 10.03
C LYS A 4 13.66 11.64 10.65
N ASN A 5 12.92 11.72 11.76
CA ASN A 5 12.75 12.95 12.52
C ASN A 5 14.10 13.41 13.13
N PRO A 6 14.52 14.68 12.94
CA PRO A 6 15.76 15.24 13.49
C PRO A 6 15.70 15.55 15.01
N GLY A 7 14.55 15.35 15.67
CA GLY A 7 14.32 15.69 17.07
C GLY A 7 14.15 17.20 17.29
N GLU A 8 14.54 17.69 18.46
CA GLU A 8 14.40 19.11 18.86
C GLU A 8 15.16 20.10 17.95
N ASN A 9 16.07 19.61 17.12
CA ASN A 9 16.84 20.42 16.17
C ASN A 9 16.13 20.62 14.81
N ILE A 10 14.81 20.49 14.74
CA ILE A 10 14.05 20.61 13.48
C ILE A 10 14.25 21.97 12.78
N VAL A 11 14.52 23.02 13.56
CA VAL A 11 14.82 24.38 13.05
C VAL A 11 16.18 24.41 12.32
N LYS A 12 17.11 23.51 12.66
CA LYS A 12 18.48 23.48 12.13
C LYS A 12 18.75 22.34 11.15
N LYS A 13 17.93 21.29 11.12
CA LYS A 13 18.11 20.13 10.25
C LYS A 13 16.78 19.64 9.69
N PRO A 14 16.62 19.51 8.37
CA PRO A 14 15.43 18.93 7.78
C PRO A 14 15.34 17.43 8.07
N TRP A 15 14.15 16.85 7.87
CA TRP A 15 13.95 15.41 7.93
C TRP A 15 14.85 14.70 6.91
N LYS A 16 15.56 13.65 7.36
CA LYS A 16 16.34 12.82 6.42
C LYS A 16 15.40 11.82 5.76
N MET A 17 15.32 11.89 4.44
CA MET A 17 14.47 11.01 3.64
C MET A 17 15.21 9.73 3.27
N HIS A 18 14.53 8.60 3.42
CA HIS A 18 14.99 7.27 3.02
C HIS A 18 14.06 6.70 1.95
N TYR A 19 14.65 6.14 0.91
CA TYR A 19 13.88 5.57 -0.19
C TYR A 19 13.23 4.24 0.21
N VAL A 20 12.01 4.01 -0.31
CA VAL A 20 11.23 2.78 -0.04
C VAL A 20 11.16 1.93 -1.28
N GLY A 21 10.90 2.55 -2.44
CA GLY A 21 10.68 1.85 -3.69
C GLY A 21 9.98 2.77 -4.69
N ARG A 22 9.77 2.25 -5.89
CA ARG A 22 9.02 2.90 -6.97
C ARG A 22 8.09 1.91 -7.64
N SER A 23 7.00 2.43 -8.17
CA SER A 23 6.16 1.78 -9.17
C SER A 23 5.59 2.85 -10.08
N THR A 24 5.27 2.46 -11.31
CA THR A 24 4.64 3.36 -12.29
C THR A 24 3.35 3.93 -11.69
N ALA A 25 3.18 5.24 -11.81
CA ALA A 25 1.98 5.97 -11.40
C ALA A 25 1.45 5.66 -9.98
N MET A 26 2.36 5.46 -9.02
CA MET A 26 2.02 5.37 -7.59
C MET A 26 1.17 6.59 -7.17
N HIS A 27 -0.05 6.35 -6.68
CA HIS A 27 -1.04 7.42 -6.46
C HIS A 27 -1.57 7.49 -5.03
N ARG A 28 -1.75 6.32 -4.39
CA ARG A 28 -2.14 6.21 -2.98
C ARG A 28 -1.22 5.22 -2.25
N LEU A 29 -1.15 5.36 -0.94
CA LEU A 29 -0.47 4.39 -0.08
C LEU A 29 -1.15 4.33 1.28
N LYS A 30 -1.03 3.18 1.96
CA LYS A 30 -1.43 3.01 3.35
C LYS A 30 -0.33 2.29 4.11
N VAL A 31 0.02 2.82 5.28
CA VAL A 31 0.99 2.21 6.20
C VAL A 31 0.23 1.47 7.28
N GLY A 32 0.68 0.28 7.64
CA GLY A 32 0.00 -0.56 8.63
C GLY A 32 0.68 -1.90 8.87
N HIS A 33 -0.11 -2.80 9.44
CA HIS A 33 0.22 -4.19 9.76
C HIS A 33 -0.76 -5.11 9.04
N PHE A 34 -0.50 -5.41 7.76
CA PHE A 34 -1.45 -6.10 6.90
C PHE A 34 -1.28 -7.62 6.91
N THR A 35 -0.05 -8.12 7.04
CA THR A 35 0.25 -9.56 7.08
C THR A 35 0.84 -10.00 8.42
N GLN A 36 1.41 -9.06 9.19
CA GLN A 36 2.04 -9.29 10.49
C GLN A 36 2.09 -8.00 11.32
N THR A 37 2.39 -8.12 12.62
CA THR A 37 2.31 -7.01 13.61
C THR A 37 3.66 -6.53 14.17
N LYS A 38 4.79 -7.10 13.73
CA LYS A 38 6.14 -6.82 14.25
C LYS A 38 6.87 -5.69 13.50
N ARG A 39 6.59 -5.52 12.21
CA ARG A 39 7.27 -4.55 11.33
C ARG A 39 6.25 -3.74 10.55
N TRP A 40 6.61 -2.52 10.18
CA TRP A 40 5.75 -1.71 9.32
C TRP A 40 5.67 -2.29 7.91
N GLU A 41 4.49 -2.16 7.33
CA GLU A 41 4.21 -2.51 5.96
C GLU A 41 3.54 -1.34 5.26
N ILE A 42 3.75 -1.24 3.94
CA ILE A 42 3.17 -0.20 3.12
C ILE A 42 2.49 -0.86 1.93
N LEU A 43 1.18 -0.70 1.82
CA LEU A 43 0.47 -1.01 0.60
C LEU A 43 0.58 0.18 -0.35
N GLY A 44 1.21 -0.06 -1.50
CA GLY A 44 1.30 0.87 -2.62
C GLY A 44 0.18 0.62 -3.61
N LEU A 45 -0.52 1.69 -4.00
CA LEU A 45 -1.70 1.66 -4.84
C LEU A 45 -1.49 2.61 -6.04
N PRO A 46 -1.00 2.10 -7.18
CA PRO A 46 -0.96 2.82 -8.44
C PRO A 46 -2.36 3.11 -8.97
N ILE A 47 -2.53 4.23 -9.67
CA ILE A 47 -3.80 4.54 -10.35
C ILE A 47 -3.89 3.90 -11.74
N VAL A 48 -2.78 3.83 -12.47
CA VAL A 48 -2.70 3.22 -13.82
C VAL A 48 -1.40 2.43 -13.94
N SER A 49 -1.39 1.40 -14.80
CA SER A 49 -0.18 0.60 -15.04
C SER A 49 0.78 1.28 -16.03
N LYS A 50 0.24 2.09 -16.95
CA LYS A 50 0.97 2.87 -17.96
C LYS A 50 0.29 4.23 -18.18
N PRO A 51 1.02 5.26 -18.66
CA PRO A 51 0.40 6.53 -19.03
C PRO A 51 -0.74 6.31 -20.04
N TYR A 52 -1.89 6.94 -19.77
CA TYR A 52 -3.11 6.88 -20.59
C TYR A 52 -3.78 5.50 -20.73
N ASP A 53 -3.31 4.49 -19.99
CA ASP A 53 -3.93 3.16 -19.97
C ASP A 53 -4.94 3.06 -18.82
N LEU A 54 -6.23 3.14 -19.18
CA LEU A 54 -7.35 3.08 -18.24
C LEU A 54 -7.98 1.68 -18.16
N LEU A 55 -7.53 0.74 -18.99
CA LEU A 55 -8.17 -0.56 -19.18
C LEU A 55 -7.35 -1.72 -18.62
N SER A 56 -6.03 -1.55 -18.47
CA SER A 56 -5.20 -2.58 -17.87
C SER A 56 -5.30 -2.57 -16.35
N PRO A 57 -5.28 -3.75 -15.70
CA PRO A 57 -5.27 -3.82 -14.25
C PRO A 57 -3.98 -3.23 -13.68
N VAL A 58 -4.07 -2.78 -12.43
CA VAL A 58 -2.97 -2.12 -11.71
C VAL A 58 -2.46 -3.02 -10.58
N PRO A 59 -1.13 -3.06 -10.36
CA PRO A 59 -0.57 -3.91 -9.32
C PRO A 59 -0.72 -3.28 -7.94
N VAL A 60 -1.27 -4.02 -6.99
CA VAL A 60 -1.21 -3.70 -5.56
C VAL A 60 0.08 -4.26 -4.99
N LEU A 61 0.90 -3.38 -4.40
CA LEU A 61 2.25 -3.70 -3.94
C LEU A 61 2.30 -3.70 -2.43
N LEU A 62 2.99 -4.66 -1.81
CA LEU A 62 3.26 -4.67 -0.38
C LEU A 62 4.76 -4.52 -0.13
N PHE A 63 5.17 -3.35 0.36
CA PHE A 63 6.53 -3.09 0.84
C PHE A 63 6.65 -3.45 2.31
N ARG A 64 7.74 -4.11 2.71
CA ARG A 64 8.00 -4.49 4.09
C ARG A 64 9.23 -3.77 4.63
N GLN A 65 9.11 -3.24 5.85
CA GLN A 65 10.23 -2.59 6.50
C GLN A 65 11.41 -3.57 6.66
N PRO A 66 12.61 -3.25 6.15
CA PRO A 66 13.80 -4.06 6.37
C PRO A 66 14.29 -3.92 7.81
N ALA A 67 15.13 -4.85 8.26
CA ALA A 67 15.72 -4.80 9.60
C ALA A 67 16.53 -3.52 9.84
N ASN A 68 17.20 -2.99 8.82
CA ASN A 68 17.95 -1.74 8.87
C ASN A 68 17.43 -0.74 7.83
N VAL A 69 16.48 0.09 8.23
CA VAL A 69 15.88 1.14 7.37
C VAL A 69 16.88 2.23 6.96
N LEU A 70 17.89 2.50 7.81
CA LEU A 70 18.79 3.63 7.59
C LEU A 70 19.79 3.39 6.46
N ASN A 71 20.18 2.13 6.26
CA ASN A 71 21.16 1.71 5.26
C ASN A 71 20.53 0.95 4.09
N ALA A 72 19.21 0.72 4.12
CA ALA A 72 18.52 0.06 3.03
C ALA A 72 18.48 0.94 1.78
N THR A 73 18.90 0.38 0.64
CA THR A 73 18.73 1.03 -0.67
C THR A 73 17.26 1.15 -1.02
N GLU A 74 16.47 0.09 -0.78
CA GLU A 74 15.03 0.03 -0.95
C GLU A 74 14.41 -0.99 0.01
N TRP A 75 13.09 -0.98 0.16
CA TRP A 75 12.36 -1.95 0.96
C TRP A 75 12.02 -3.17 0.10
N PRO A 76 12.17 -4.40 0.62
CA PRO A 76 11.67 -5.59 -0.06
C PRO A 76 10.16 -5.47 -0.28
N TYR A 77 9.70 -5.87 -1.45
CA TYR A 77 8.29 -5.82 -1.81
C TYR A 77 7.83 -7.04 -2.60
N GLU A 78 6.52 -7.24 -2.62
CA GLU A 78 5.86 -8.20 -3.52
C GLU A 78 4.61 -7.57 -4.13
N ILE A 79 4.14 -8.14 -5.24
CA ILE A 79 2.85 -7.80 -5.84
C ILE A 79 1.82 -8.77 -5.28
N ILE A 80 0.82 -8.24 -4.56
CA ILE A 80 -0.21 -9.05 -3.89
C ILE A 80 -1.48 -9.23 -4.74
N ASN A 81 -1.64 -8.39 -5.76
CA ASN A 81 -2.68 -8.50 -6.78
C ASN A 81 -2.21 -7.73 -8.01
N GLU A 82 -2.41 -8.26 -9.22
CA GLU A 82 -2.08 -7.57 -10.47
C GLU A 82 -3.16 -7.69 -11.55
N GLN A 83 -4.31 -8.28 -11.20
CA GLN A 83 -5.29 -8.74 -12.18
C GLN A 83 -6.70 -8.20 -11.91
N PHE A 84 -6.98 -7.73 -10.69
CA PHE A 84 -8.35 -7.42 -10.30
C PHE A 84 -8.69 -5.93 -10.41
N PHE A 85 -7.81 -5.06 -9.92
CA PHE A 85 -8.13 -3.64 -9.77
C PHE A 85 -7.80 -2.82 -11.01
N HIS A 86 -8.69 -1.89 -11.38
CA HIS A 86 -8.43 -0.84 -12.36
C HIS A 86 -8.71 0.54 -11.75
N LEU A 87 -7.93 1.55 -12.13
CA LEU A 87 -8.14 2.94 -11.69
C LEU A 87 -8.34 3.11 -10.17
N ILE A 88 -7.43 2.59 -9.36
CA ILE A 88 -7.50 2.77 -7.91
C ILE A 88 -7.36 4.27 -7.58
N HIS A 89 -8.42 4.86 -7.04
CA HIS A 89 -8.48 6.29 -6.75
C HIS A 89 -8.37 6.61 -5.26
N ASP A 90 -8.93 5.76 -4.40
CA ASP A 90 -8.80 5.92 -2.95
C ASP A 90 -8.74 4.58 -2.22
N ALA A 91 -8.23 4.63 -0.99
CA ALA A 91 -8.32 3.51 -0.08
C ALA A 91 -8.44 4.00 1.37
N LYS A 92 -9.27 3.33 2.15
CA LYS A 92 -9.41 3.56 3.59
C LYS A 92 -8.88 2.36 4.35
N ARG A 93 -7.86 2.60 5.20
CA ARG A 93 -7.38 1.61 6.17
C ARG A 93 -8.32 1.57 7.36
N PHE A 94 -8.64 0.38 7.83
CA PHE A 94 -9.29 0.14 9.12
C PHE A 94 -8.71 -1.12 9.76
N ASN A 95 -9.01 -1.35 11.03
CA ASN A 95 -8.54 -2.51 11.79
C ASN A 95 -9.74 -3.15 12.49
N ASP A 96 -9.88 -4.47 12.38
CA ASP A 96 -10.98 -5.26 12.94
C ASP A 96 -10.59 -6.02 14.22
N GLY A 97 -9.40 -5.73 14.77
CA GLY A 97 -8.88 -6.32 16.00
C GLY A 97 -7.60 -7.15 15.81
N HIS A 98 -7.17 -7.41 14.56
CA HIS A 98 -6.01 -8.28 14.32
C HIS A 98 -5.00 -7.74 13.31
N LEU A 99 -5.41 -7.59 12.05
CA LEU A 99 -4.59 -7.04 10.98
C LEU A 99 -5.28 -5.82 10.40
N ASP A 100 -4.50 -4.95 9.79
CA ASP A 100 -5.04 -3.85 9.03
C ASP A 100 -5.67 -4.35 7.73
N ASN A 101 -6.80 -3.75 7.41
CA ASN A 101 -7.65 -4.05 6.27
C ASN A 101 -7.79 -2.80 5.40
N LEU A 102 -8.10 -2.97 4.10
CA LEU A 102 -8.39 -1.86 3.20
C LEU A 102 -9.78 -1.97 2.60
N LEU A 103 -10.53 -0.86 2.61
CA LEU A 103 -11.55 -0.62 1.59
C LEU A 103 -10.90 0.14 0.44
N ILE A 104 -10.95 -0.41 -0.77
CA ILE A 104 -10.36 0.17 -1.98
C ILE A 104 -11.49 0.64 -2.89
N ALA A 105 -11.41 1.89 -3.32
CA ALA A 105 -12.29 2.47 -4.33
C ALA A 105 -11.56 2.48 -5.69
N SER A 106 -12.12 1.75 -6.64
CA SER A 106 -11.57 1.50 -7.97
C SER A 106 -12.71 1.44 -9.01
N SER A 107 -12.40 1.15 -10.28
CA SER A 107 -13.44 0.98 -11.32
C SER A 107 -14.41 -0.16 -11.00
N GLU A 108 -13.97 -1.16 -10.23
CA GLU A 108 -14.80 -2.30 -9.77
C GLU A 108 -15.73 -1.91 -8.61
N GLY A 109 -15.80 -0.63 -8.23
CA GLY A 109 -16.55 -0.15 -7.08
C GLY A 109 -15.72 -0.13 -5.80
N ILE A 110 -16.34 -0.52 -4.68
CA ILE A 110 -15.72 -0.57 -3.35
C ILE A 110 -15.48 -2.03 -2.98
N ASN A 111 -14.22 -2.39 -2.77
CA ASN A 111 -13.81 -3.74 -2.43
C ASN A 111 -13.03 -3.76 -1.12
N TRP A 112 -13.32 -4.74 -0.26
CA TRP A 112 -12.56 -5.02 0.95
C TRP A 112 -11.41 -5.99 0.62
N LEU A 113 -10.18 -5.50 0.74
CA LEU A 113 -8.95 -6.26 0.65
C LEU A 113 -8.41 -6.56 2.05
N TYR A 114 -8.14 -7.84 2.34
CA TYR A 114 -7.54 -8.28 3.60
C TYR A 114 -6.70 -9.54 3.46
N PHE A 115 -5.80 -9.76 4.40
CA PHE A 115 -4.99 -10.98 4.46
C PHE A 115 -5.62 -12.00 5.42
N ASN A 116 -6.02 -13.15 4.90
CA ASN A 116 -6.50 -14.27 5.70
C ASN A 116 -5.29 -15.04 6.25
N LYS A 117 -5.12 -15.07 7.57
CA LYS A 117 -3.99 -15.74 8.24
C LYS A 117 -4.03 -17.26 8.17
N ASP A 118 -5.22 -17.85 8.22
CA ASP A 118 -5.39 -19.30 8.23
C ASP A 118 -5.06 -19.89 6.86
N LEU A 119 -5.50 -19.22 5.79
CA LEU A 119 -5.21 -19.59 4.42
C LEU A 119 -3.86 -19.05 3.94
N ARG A 120 -3.32 -18.02 4.61
CA ARG A 120 -2.12 -17.27 4.21
C ARG A 120 -2.25 -16.62 2.83
N GLU A 121 -3.44 -16.11 2.54
CA GLU A 121 -3.82 -15.57 1.23
C GLU A 121 -4.49 -14.20 1.33
N TRP A 122 -4.39 -13.42 0.26
CA TRP A 122 -5.12 -12.17 0.11
C TRP A 122 -6.52 -12.42 -0.43
N ILE A 123 -7.52 -11.90 0.28
CA ILE A 123 -8.93 -12.01 -0.10
C ILE A 123 -9.45 -10.65 -0.51
N ILE A 124 -10.22 -10.63 -1.61
CA ILE A 124 -10.94 -9.47 -2.11
C ILE A 124 -12.43 -9.77 -2.03
N LYS A 125 -13.19 -8.92 -1.35
CA LYS A 125 -14.65 -9.03 -1.23
C LYS A 125 -15.31 -7.75 -1.71
N ASN A 126 -16.16 -7.84 -2.73
CA ASN A 126 -16.97 -6.71 -3.18
C ASN A 126 -17.95 -6.27 -2.07
N ILE A 127 -18.00 -4.97 -1.82
CA ILE A 127 -18.89 -4.32 -0.85
C ILE A 127 -19.97 -3.49 -1.57
N GLY A 128 -19.69 -3.01 -2.78
CA GLY A 128 -20.68 -2.43 -3.66
C GLY A 128 -20.06 -1.90 -4.96
N ASP A 129 -20.86 -1.84 -6.01
CA ASP A 129 -20.39 -1.56 -7.38
C ASP A 129 -20.20 -0.06 -7.68
N GLY A 130 -20.49 0.83 -6.72
CA GLY A 130 -20.58 2.27 -6.94
C GLY A 130 -21.87 2.70 -7.63
N PRO A 131 -22.03 4.00 -7.93
CA PRO A 131 -23.16 4.49 -8.73
C PRO A 131 -23.07 3.98 -10.17
N ARG A 132 -24.18 3.47 -10.69
CA ARG A 132 -24.35 3.10 -12.10
C ARG A 132 -24.75 4.31 -12.94
#